data_AF-A0A7H8MY95-F1
#
_entry.id   AF-A0A7H8MY95-F1
#
_cell.length_a   1.000
_cell.length_b   1.000
_cell.length_c   1.000
_cell.angle_alpha   90.00
_cell.angle_beta   90.00
_cell.angle_gamma   90.00
#
_symmetry.space_group_name_H-M   'P 1'
#
loop_
_entity.id
_entity.type
_entity.pdbx_description
1 polymer ?
#
loop_
_entity_poly.entity_id
_entity_poly.type
_entity_poly.pdbx_seq_one_letter_code
_entity_poly.pdbx_strand_id
1 'polypeptide(L)'
;MTGTAPPAPARILREARWTIRSIRPPQDAQSARVQAWTCLALFGWPGPVPSAISVLDHLVRNASEFGRCAGAEIEVRLARTESDDLLIDVIDRRTDFPSFDQAVAGHLGQGLWRIAQDGATLSWHPDRDGKTVRAVLSATQAP
;
A
#
# COMPACT_ATOMS: atom_id res chain seq x y z
N MET A 1 17.84 -26.06 -20.21
CA MET A 1 17.67 -24.90 -19.31
C MET A 1 16.20 -24.51 -19.34
N THR A 2 15.39 -25.05 -18.44
CA THR A 2 13.95 -24.77 -18.36
C THR A 2 13.76 -23.44 -17.63
N GLY A 3 13.54 -22.36 -18.39
CA GLY A 3 13.08 -21.11 -17.82
C GLY A 3 11.64 -21.29 -17.35
N THR A 4 11.44 -21.35 -16.03
CA THR A 4 10.11 -21.33 -15.43
C THR A 4 9.47 -19.99 -15.80
N ALA A 5 8.34 -20.00 -16.50
CA ALA A 5 7.56 -18.80 -16.74
C ALA A 5 7.25 -18.13 -15.39
N PRO A 6 7.28 -16.79 -15.28
CA PRO A 6 6.91 -16.10 -14.05
C PRO A 6 5.49 -16.55 -13.66
N PRO A 7 5.23 -16.78 -12.36
CA PRO A 7 3.91 -17.22 -11.91
C PRO A 7 2.86 -16.22 -12.39
N ALA A 8 1.74 -16.74 -12.89
CA ALA A 8 0.62 -15.89 -13.25
C ALA A 8 0.21 -15.02 -12.05
N PRO A 9 -0.14 -13.74 -12.24
CA PRO A 9 -0.56 -12.89 -11.14
C PRO A 9 -1.77 -13.52 -10.44
N ALA A 10 -1.68 -13.64 -9.11
CA ALA A 10 -2.73 -14.25 -8.30
C ALA A 10 -4.07 -13.55 -8.54
N ARG A 11 -5.14 -14.34 -8.69
CA ARG A 11 -6.48 -13.80 -8.95
C ARG A 11 -6.97 -12.97 -7.76
N ILE A 12 -7.55 -11.81 -8.04
CA ILE A 12 -8.22 -10.98 -7.01
C ILE A 12 -9.59 -11.58 -6.69
N LEU A 13 -9.84 -11.84 -5.40
CA LEU A 13 -11.11 -12.37 -4.89
C LEU A 13 -12.06 -11.26 -4.41
N ARG A 14 -11.50 -10.22 -3.78
CA ARG A 14 -12.23 -9.06 -3.27
C ARG A 14 -11.38 -7.82 -3.47
N GLU A 15 -12.02 -6.72 -3.85
CA GLU A 15 -11.36 -5.42 -3.86
C GLU A 15 -12.29 -4.30 -3.43
N ALA A 16 -11.69 -3.22 -2.97
CA ALA A 16 -12.33 -1.97 -2.60
C ALA A 16 -11.41 -0.83 -3.00
N ARG A 17 -12.01 0.24 -3.51
CA ARG A 17 -11.31 1.46 -3.92
C ARG A 17 -12.03 2.66 -3.36
N TRP A 18 -11.28 3.63 -2.90
CA TRP A 18 -11.82 4.90 -2.46
C TRP A 18 -10.78 6.01 -2.61
N THR A 19 -11.24 7.25 -2.61
CA THR A 19 -10.38 8.42 -2.66
C THR A 19 -10.41 9.16 -1.33
N ILE A 20 -9.28 9.79 -1.00
CA ILE A 20 -9.11 10.67 0.15
C ILE A 20 -8.72 12.02 -0.40
N ARG A 21 -9.54 13.04 -0.13
CA ARG A 21 -9.15 14.42 -0.41
C ARG A 21 -8.07 14.81 0.59
N SER A 22 -6.87 15.08 0.09
CA SER A 22 -5.72 15.35 0.94
C SER A 22 -5.82 16.74 1.56
N ILE A 23 -5.71 16.76 2.89
CA ILE A 23 -5.72 17.96 3.73
C ILE A 23 -4.36 18.07 4.42
N ARG A 24 -4.01 17.06 5.23
CA ARG A 24 -2.73 16.96 5.96
C ARG A 24 -2.42 15.48 6.25
N PRO A 25 -1.12 15.08 6.25
CA PRO A 25 -0.75 13.66 6.35
C PRO A 25 -1.40 12.88 7.50
N PRO A 26 -1.50 13.40 8.74
CA PRO A 26 -2.13 12.66 9.83
C PRO A 26 -3.64 12.47 9.67
N GLN A 27 -4.33 13.45 9.06
CA GLN A 27 -5.78 13.40 8.85
C GLN A 27 -6.12 12.46 7.69
N ASP A 28 -5.34 12.54 6.62
CA ASP A 28 -5.50 11.70 5.43
C ASP A 28 -5.31 10.21 5.82
N ALA A 29 -4.26 9.91 6.59
CA ALA A 29 -4.00 8.56 7.08
C ALA A 29 -5.09 8.07 8.04
N GLN A 30 -5.60 8.93 8.93
CA GLN A 30 -6.74 8.58 9.79
C GLN A 30 -7.97 8.16 8.97
N SER A 31 -8.32 8.94 7.94
CA SER A 31 -9.44 8.61 7.05
C SER A 31 -9.23 7.27 6.33
N ALA A 32 -8.00 6.99 5.87
CA ALA A 32 -7.65 5.72 5.25
C ALA A 32 -7.86 4.53 6.20
N ARG A 33 -7.39 4.65 7.45
CA ARG A 33 -7.51 3.59 8.46
C ARG A 33 -8.96 3.23 8.75
N VAL A 34 -9.84 4.23 8.88
CA VAL A 34 -11.27 4.00 9.16
C VAL A 34 -11.91 3.15 8.05
N GLN A 35 -11.67 3.49 6.79
CA GLN A 35 -12.21 2.73 5.66
C GLN A 35 -11.61 1.33 5.57
N ALA A 36 -10.29 1.21 5.81
CA ALA A 36 -9.60 -0.07 5.75
C ALA A 36 -10.10 -1.08 6.79
N TRP A 37 -10.43 -0.65 8.01
CA TRP A 37 -11.04 -1.54 9.00
C TRP A 37 -12.32 -2.18 8.49
N THR A 38 -13.20 -1.39 7.87
CA THR A 38 -14.45 -1.90 7.27
C THR A 38 -14.15 -2.85 6.12
N CYS A 39 -13.25 -2.49 5.20
CA CYS A 39 -12.91 -3.34 4.06
C CYS A 39 -12.27 -4.67 4.49
N LEU A 40 -11.33 -4.66 5.43
CA LEU A 40 -10.65 -5.88 5.89
C LEU A 40 -11.61 -6.84 6.60
N ALA A 41 -12.56 -6.31 7.38
CA ALA A 41 -13.63 -7.11 7.97
C ALA A 41 -14.52 -7.75 6.88
N LEU A 42 -14.92 -6.99 5.86
CA LEU A 42 -15.74 -7.49 4.76
C LEU A 42 -15.00 -8.49 3.85
N PHE A 43 -13.68 -8.33 3.69
CA PHE A 43 -12.87 -9.25 2.90
C PHE A 43 -12.61 -10.57 3.64
N GLY A 44 -12.78 -10.59 4.97
CA GLY A 44 -12.43 -11.73 5.81
C GLY A 44 -10.96 -12.13 5.65
N TRP A 45 -10.06 -11.15 5.51
CA TRP A 45 -8.64 -11.42 5.28
C TRP A 45 -8.02 -12.07 6.53
N PRO A 46 -7.36 -13.25 6.41
CA PRO A 46 -6.92 -14.01 7.57
C PRO A 46 -5.59 -13.53 8.19
N GLY A 47 -4.94 -12.54 7.59
CA GLY A 47 -3.64 -12.02 8.05
C GLY A 47 -3.72 -11.04 9.23
N PRO A 48 -2.57 -10.50 9.68
CA PRO A 48 -2.48 -9.57 10.80
C PRO A 48 -3.06 -8.19 10.43
N VAL A 49 -4.35 -7.99 10.74
CA VAL A 49 -5.05 -6.72 10.45
C VAL A 49 -4.34 -5.48 10.99
N PRO A 50 -3.79 -5.45 12.23
CA PRO A 50 -3.05 -4.28 12.72
C PRO A 50 -1.85 -3.91 11.83
N SER A 51 -1.13 -4.90 11.28
CA SER A 51 0.00 -4.66 10.37
C SER A 51 -0.48 -4.06 9.04
N ALA A 52 -1.58 -4.56 8.48
CA ALA A 52 -2.18 -3.97 7.27
C ALA A 52 -2.62 -2.51 7.47
N ILE A 53 -3.20 -2.21 8.63
CA ILE A 53 -3.58 -0.84 8.99
C ILE A 53 -2.36 0.07 9.19
N SER A 54 -1.29 -0.43 9.81
CA SER A 54 -0.01 0.28 9.96
C SER A 54 0.63 0.58 8.60
N VAL A 55 0.68 -0.42 7.72
CA VAL A 55 1.20 -0.29 6.36
C VAL A 55 0.44 0.77 5.58
N LEU A 56 -0.89 0.72 5.60
CA LEU A 56 -1.71 1.72 4.93
C LEU A 56 -1.50 3.13 5.51
N ASP A 57 -1.42 3.28 6.83
CA ASP A 57 -1.17 4.58 7.48
C ASP A 57 0.14 5.20 6.98
N HIS A 58 1.22 4.42 6.95
CA HIS A 58 2.52 4.86 6.45
C HIS A 58 2.50 5.21 4.95
N LEU A 59 1.84 4.40 4.10
CA LEU A 59 1.75 4.68 2.68
C LEU A 59 0.95 5.96 2.39
N VAL A 60 -0.18 6.15 3.06
CA VAL A 60 -1.01 7.36 2.87
C VAL A 60 -0.32 8.62 3.41
N ARG A 61 0.41 8.52 4.53
CA ARG A 61 1.25 9.64 5.00
C ARG A 61 2.30 10.02 3.96
N ASN A 62 3.00 9.05 3.39
CA ASN A 62 3.99 9.31 2.36
C ASN A 62 3.39 9.94 1.10
N ALA A 63 2.23 9.45 0.65
CA ALA A 63 1.50 10.03 -0.48
C ALA A 63 1.06 11.48 -0.20
N SER A 64 0.54 11.74 0.98
CA SER A 64 0.12 13.09 1.41
C SER A 64 1.31 14.05 1.50
N GLU A 65 2.43 13.60 2.07
CA GLU A 65 3.62 14.43 2.32
C GLU A 65 4.46 14.66 1.05
N PHE A 66 4.67 13.62 0.23
CA PHE A 66 5.62 13.64 -0.88
C PHE A 66 4.99 13.44 -2.26
N GLY A 67 3.71 13.07 -2.33
CA GLY A 67 2.99 12.70 -3.54
C GLY A 67 2.37 13.85 -4.32
N ARG A 68 2.66 15.12 -3.96
CA ARG A 68 2.07 16.32 -4.57
C ARG A 68 0.54 16.35 -4.52
N CYS A 69 -0.03 15.81 -3.43
CA CYS A 69 -1.47 15.68 -3.27
C CYS A 69 -2.14 16.87 -2.56
N ALA A 70 -1.44 17.94 -2.20
CA ALA A 70 -2.05 19.07 -1.48
C ALA A 70 -3.31 19.61 -2.20
N GLY A 71 -4.48 19.43 -1.58
CA GLY A 71 -5.78 19.82 -2.15
C GLY A 71 -6.32 18.90 -3.26
N ALA A 72 -5.57 17.87 -3.65
CA ALA A 72 -5.92 16.83 -4.62
C ALA A 72 -6.33 15.53 -3.91
N GLU A 73 -6.64 14.50 -4.70
CA GLU A 73 -7.03 13.18 -4.20
C GLU A 73 -5.84 12.22 -4.12
N ILE A 74 -5.85 11.39 -3.09
CA ILE A 74 -5.07 10.15 -2.95
C ILE A 74 -6.05 9.00 -3.19
N GLU A 75 -5.78 8.13 -4.16
CA GLU A 75 -6.57 6.91 -4.34
C GLU A 75 -5.95 5.79 -3.52
N VAL A 76 -6.82 5.01 -2.86
CA VAL A 76 -6.43 3.81 -2.13
C VAL A 76 -7.19 2.64 -2.72
N ARG A 77 -6.48 1.54 -2.93
CA ARG A 77 -7.07 0.26 -3.29
C ARG A 77 -6.57 -0.83 -2.36
N LEU A 78 -7.52 -1.57 -1.80
CA LEU A 78 -7.26 -2.82 -1.09
C LEU A 78 -7.77 -3.99 -1.93
N ALA A 79 -6.97 -5.03 -2.06
CA ALA A 79 -7.38 -6.25 -2.74
C ALA A 79 -6.87 -7.50 -2.02
N ARG A 80 -7.73 -8.49 -1.83
CA ARG A 80 -7.36 -9.84 -1.35
C ARG A 80 -7.25 -10.78 -2.55
N THR A 81 -6.15 -11.52 -2.65
CA THR A 81 -5.94 -12.54 -3.68
C THR A 81 -6.44 -13.91 -3.26
N GLU A 82 -6.45 -14.86 -4.19
CA GLU A 82 -6.71 -16.28 -3.93
C GLU A 82 -5.63 -16.96 -3.08
N SER A 83 -4.43 -16.38 -3.03
CA SER A 83 -3.32 -16.81 -2.17
C SER A 83 -3.38 -16.19 -0.77
N ASP A 84 -4.46 -15.48 -0.44
CA ASP A 84 -4.61 -14.72 0.80
C ASP A 84 -3.57 -13.61 1.01
N ASP A 85 -2.94 -13.15 -0.07
CA ASP A 85 -2.18 -11.91 -0.03
C ASP A 85 -3.14 -10.72 -0.01
N LEU A 86 -2.79 -9.72 0.79
CA LEU A 86 -3.40 -8.40 0.77
C LEU A 86 -2.49 -7.44 0.00
N LEU A 87 -3.02 -6.88 -1.08
CA LEU A 87 -2.42 -5.79 -1.82
C LEU A 87 -2.98 -4.48 -1.28
N ILE A 88 -2.08 -3.57 -0.94
CA ILE A 88 -2.39 -2.20 -0.52
C ILE A 88 -1.74 -1.27 -1.52
N ASP A 89 -2.55 -0.68 -2.39
CA ASP A 89 -2.13 0.29 -3.40
C ASP A 89 -2.50 1.69 -2.92
N VAL A 90 -1.52 2.59 -2.93
CA VAL A 90 -1.75 4.02 -2.71
C VAL A 90 -1.24 4.76 -3.94
N ILE A 91 -2.14 5.51 -4.58
CA ILE A 91 -1.88 6.27 -5.78
C ILE A 91 -1.84 7.76 -5.45
N ASP A 92 -0.73 8.40 -5.80
CA ASP A 92 -0.49 9.82 -5.61
C ASP A 92 -0.16 10.53 -6.93
N ARG A 93 -0.16 11.87 -6.95
CA ARG A 93 -0.01 12.68 -8.17
C ARG A 93 1.43 12.79 -8.68
N ARG A 94 2.41 12.30 -7.94
CA ARG A 94 3.81 12.36 -8.35
C ARG A 94 4.12 11.13 -9.19
N THR A 95 4.50 11.37 -10.44
CA THR A 95 4.74 10.33 -11.46
C THR A 95 6.00 9.49 -11.25
N ASP A 96 6.89 9.89 -10.35
CA ASP A 96 8.17 9.24 -10.07
C ASP A 96 8.40 8.97 -8.57
N PHE A 97 9.27 8.02 -8.27
CA PHE A 97 9.78 7.77 -6.93
C PHE A 97 11.31 7.67 -6.95
N PRO A 98 12.03 8.81 -7.01
CA PRO A 98 13.48 8.78 -6.95
C PRO A 98 13.92 8.24 -5.59
N SER A 99 14.98 7.42 -5.61
CA SER A 99 15.57 6.84 -4.40
C SER A 99 14.63 5.95 -3.58
N PHE A 100 13.67 5.28 -4.23
CA PHE A 100 12.77 4.31 -3.59
C PHE A 100 13.52 3.30 -2.71
N ASP A 101 14.57 2.67 -3.25
CA ASP A 101 15.36 1.66 -2.52
C ASP A 101 16.01 2.25 -1.26
N GLN A 102 16.44 3.50 -1.30
CA GLN A 102 17.01 4.19 -0.14
C GLN A 102 15.94 4.51 0.90
N ALA A 103 14.72 4.83 0.48
CA ALA A 103 13.60 5.05 1.38
C ALA A 103 13.14 3.75 2.07
N VAL A 104 13.10 2.63 1.33
CA VAL A 104 12.83 1.30 1.88
C VAL A 104 13.95 0.85 2.83
N ALA A 105 15.21 1.18 2.52
CA ALA A 105 16.35 0.93 3.40
C ALA A 105 16.41 1.84 4.65
N GLY A 106 15.52 2.83 4.76
CA GLY A 106 15.44 3.72 5.93
C GLY A 106 16.37 4.92 5.90
N HIS A 107 17.10 5.15 4.81
CA HIS A 107 18.05 6.25 4.68
C HIS A 107 17.38 7.62 4.49
N LEU A 108 16.12 7.64 4.02
CA LEU A 108 15.36 8.86 3.71
C LEU A 108 14.18 9.08 4.67
N GLY A 109 14.09 8.28 5.74
CA GLY A 109 12.99 8.30 6.69
C GLY A 109 12.61 6.88 7.14
N GLN A 110 11.91 6.78 8.26
CA GLN A 110 11.61 5.48 8.87
C GLN A 110 10.31 4.83 8.39
N GLY A 111 9.47 5.55 7.63
CA GLY A 111 8.12 5.07 7.26
C GLY A 111 8.13 3.80 6.42
N LEU A 112 8.73 3.85 5.23
CA LEU A 112 8.81 2.67 4.34
C LEU A 112 9.69 1.56 4.91
N TRP A 113 10.73 1.93 5.66
CA TRP A 113 11.57 0.97 6.35
C TRP A 113 10.81 0.17 7.41
N ARG A 114 10.01 0.81 8.27
CA ARG A 114 9.21 0.11 9.29
C ARG A 114 8.27 -0.91 8.68
N ILE A 115 7.54 -0.52 7.64
CA ILE A 115 6.58 -1.43 7.02
C ILE A 115 7.26 -2.59 6.27
N ALA A 116 8.48 -2.40 5.75
CA ALA A 116 9.29 -3.49 5.21
C ALA A 116 9.80 -4.44 6.31
N GLN A 117 10.15 -3.92 7.50
CA GLN A 117 10.50 -4.75 8.67
C GLN A 117 9.28 -5.53 9.19
N ASP A 118 8.07 -4.96 9.05
CA ASP A 118 6.81 -5.64 9.38
C ASP A 118 6.40 -6.72 8.36
N GLY A 119 7.30 -7.06 7.41
CA GLY A 119 7.13 -8.15 6.46
C GLY A 119 6.46 -7.75 5.14
N ALA A 120 6.10 -6.48 4.95
CA ALA A 120 5.50 -6.02 3.70
C ALA A 120 6.53 -6.03 2.57
N THR A 121 6.18 -6.64 1.44
CA THR A 121 6.95 -6.48 0.20
C THR A 121 6.50 -5.21 -0.50
N LEU A 122 7.41 -4.25 -0.65
CA LEU A 122 7.12 -2.96 -1.28
C LEU A 122 7.56 -2.93 -2.74
N SER A 123 6.74 -2.30 -3.57
CA SER A 123 7.08 -1.96 -4.95
C SER A 123 6.41 -0.63 -5.32
N TRP A 124 6.84 -0.05 -6.43
CA TRP A 124 6.13 1.07 -7.03
C TRP A 124 6.13 0.93 -8.54
N HIS A 125 5.14 1.54 -9.19
CA HIS A 125 5.09 1.65 -10.63
C HIS A 125 4.41 2.95 -11.06
N PRO A 126 4.75 3.50 -12.23
CA PRO A 126 3.99 4.61 -12.81
C PRO A 126 2.51 4.24 -12.99
N ASP A 127 1.66 5.25 -12.91
CA ASP A 127 0.24 5.20 -13.24
C ASP A 127 -0.11 6.37 -14.18
N ARG A 128 -1.29 6.36 -14.80
CA ARG A 128 -1.70 7.30 -15.86
C ARG A 128 -1.46 8.77 -15.47
N ASP A 129 -1.80 9.13 -14.24
CA ASP A 129 -1.75 10.51 -13.73
C ASP A 129 -0.92 10.62 -12.44
N GLY A 130 0.02 9.68 -12.22
CA GLY A 130 0.69 9.55 -10.93
C GLY A 130 1.60 8.35 -10.80
N LYS A 131 1.76 7.86 -9.57
CA LYS A 131 2.39 6.57 -9.29
C LYS A 131 1.56 5.79 -8.30
N THR A 132 1.64 4.47 -8.39
CA THR A 132 1.19 3.56 -7.35
C THR A 132 2.39 3.13 -6.51
N VAL A 133 2.28 3.26 -5.20
CA VAL A 133 3.12 2.53 -4.24
C VAL A 133 2.30 1.36 -3.72
N ARG A 134 2.81 0.15 -3.90
CA ARG A 134 2.15 -1.10 -3.53
C ARG A 134 2.89 -1.77 -2.38
N ALA A 135 2.15 -2.13 -1.33
CA ALA A 135 2.59 -3.11 -0.35
C ALA A 135 1.83 -4.42 -0.54
N VAL A 136 2.54 -5.54 -0.37
CA VAL A 136 1.96 -6.88 -0.36
C VAL A 136 2.25 -7.50 1.01
N LEU A 137 1.19 -7.97 1.67
CA LEU A 137 1.26 -8.72 2.93
C LEU A 137 0.65 -10.10 2.73
N SER A 138 1.41 -11.14 3.06
CA SER A 138 0.87 -12.51 3.05
C SER A 138 0.17 -12.82 4.36
N ALA A 139 -1.00 -13.47 4.29
CA ALA A 139 -1.72 -13.88 5.50
C ALA A 139 -0.94 -14.90 6.35
N THR A 140 0.02 -15.61 5.77
CA THR A 140 0.84 -16.64 6.44
C THR A 140 2.09 -16.08 7.13
N GLN A 141 2.29 -14.75 7.19
CA GLN A 141 3.41 -14.22 7.94
C GLN A 141 3.23 -14.47 9.45
N ALA A 142 3.91 -15.50 9.93
CA ALA A 142 4.22 -15.71 11.34
C ALA A 142 5.31 -14.69 11.77
N PRO A 143 5.33 -14.27 13.05
CA PRO A 143 6.34 -13.36 13.58
C PRO A 143 7.76 -13.91 13.46
#